data_AF-A0A2T2V1R0-F1
#
_entry.id   AF-A0A2T2V1R0-F1
#
_cell.length_a   1.000
_cell.length_b   1.000
_cell.length_c   1.000
_cell.angle_alpha   90.00
_cell.angle_beta   90.00
_cell.angle_gamma   90.00
#
_symmetry.space_group_name_H-M   'P 1'
#
loop_
_entity.id
_entity.type
_entity.pdbx_description
1 polymer ?
#
loop_
_entity_poly.entity_id
_entity_poly.type
_entity_poly.pdbx_seq_one_letter_code
_entity_poly.pdbx_strand_id
1 'polypeptide(L)'
;MPTDEDPDAEKVSIRARTSDDQFQLATDHDEGDDESVVFGFDEDGFRWGGIDIPAVHYTITVPGTSALKIDDHESTIDVTGLAGPLHIDTHEGRISVAEQQAEVVIDSHESPISIADQTGDVRIDTHEGRMELRRVKGRLAVDTHEGELTAEELDGGVRFDTHDGSAQVSFASLSL
;
A
#
# COMPACT_ATOMS: atom_id res chain seq x y z
N MET A 1 -16.42 20.06 27.26
CA MET A 1 -15.01 19.97 27.69
C MET A 1 -14.60 18.54 27.40
N PRO A 2 -13.58 18.31 26.56
CA PRO A 2 -13.17 16.97 26.09
C PRO A 2 -12.52 16.21 27.28
N THR A 3 -12.51 14.88 27.34
CA THR A 3 -12.20 13.89 26.30
C THR A 3 -13.00 12.61 26.53
N ASP A 4 -13.66 12.11 25.48
CA ASP A 4 -13.82 10.67 25.27
C ASP A 4 -12.40 10.11 25.12
N GLU A 5 -11.81 9.63 26.21
CA GLU A 5 -10.63 8.77 26.11
C GLU A 5 -11.15 7.39 25.69
N ASP A 6 -10.87 7.04 24.44
CA ASP A 6 -11.05 5.69 23.93
C ASP A 6 -10.17 4.75 24.77
N PRO A 7 -10.76 3.83 25.54
CA PRO A 7 -10.01 2.99 26.49
C PRO A 7 -8.99 2.07 25.80
N ASP A 8 -9.06 1.90 24.48
CA ASP A 8 -8.11 1.08 23.73
C ASP A 8 -6.91 1.88 23.19
N ALA A 9 -6.90 3.22 23.30
CA ALA A 9 -5.77 4.05 22.86
C ALA A 9 -4.45 3.75 23.60
N GLU A 10 -4.52 3.14 24.79
CA GLU A 10 -3.34 2.70 25.54
C GLU A 10 -2.61 1.51 24.89
N LYS A 11 -3.25 0.80 23.94
CA LYS A 11 -2.68 -0.36 23.23
C LYS A 11 -1.94 0.00 21.94
N VAL A 12 -1.76 1.29 21.66
CA VAL A 12 -1.09 1.76 20.45
C VAL A 12 0.05 2.69 20.83
N SER A 13 1.28 2.31 20.49
CA SER A 13 2.45 3.17 20.65
C SER A 13 2.96 3.66 19.30
N ILE A 14 3.02 4.98 19.14
CA ILE A 14 3.55 5.64 17.93
C ILE A 14 4.93 6.18 18.25
N ARG A 15 5.94 5.75 17.48
CA ARG A 15 7.34 6.12 17.67
C ARG A 15 7.84 6.89 16.44
N ALA A 16 8.29 8.11 16.66
CA ALA A 16 8.95 8.92 15.63
C ALA A 16 10.43 9.10 15.97
N ARG A 17 11.31 8.91 14.98
CA ARG A 17 12.75 9.17 15.08
C ARG A 17 13.18 10.07 13.92
N THR A 18 14.05 11.02 14.21
CA THR A 18 14.62 11.93 13.21
C THR A 18 16.14 12.01 13.36
N SER A 19 16.82 11.94 12.22
CA SER A 19 18.23 12.33 12.03
C SER A 19 18.30 13.52 11.06
N ASP A 20 19.51 13.94 10.72
CA ASP A 20 19.74 15.03 9.76
C ASP A 20 19.19 14.74 8.36
N ASP A 21 19.06 13.46 8.00
CA ASP A 21 18.70 12.97 6.66
C ASP A 21 17.58 11.93 6.63
N GLN A 22 17.06 11.51 7.79
CA GLN A 22 16.06 10.46 7.89
C GLN A 22 14.94 10.83 8.87
N PHE A 23 13.70 10.52 8.47
CA PHE A 23 12.54 10.47 9.34
C PHE A 23 12.00 9.04 9.33
N GLN A 24 11.79 8.47 10.52
CA GLN A 24 11.18 7.15 10.70
C GLN A 24 9.95 7.30 11.59
N LEU A 25 8.87 6.65 11.20
CA LEU A 25 7.63 6.54 11.96
C LEU A 25 7.24 5.08 12.04
N ALA A 26 6.90 4.60 13.23
CA ALA A 26 6.43 3.24 13.46
C ALA A 26 5.23 3.25 14.40
N THR A 27 4.27 2.38 14.14
CA THR A 27 3.16 2.05 15.03
C THR A 27 3.41 0.65 15.57
N ASP A 28 3.44 0.50 16.89
CA ASP A 28 3.42 -0.80 17.53
C ASP A 28 2.08 -0.93 18.27
N HIS A 29 1.43 -2.09 18.13
CA HIS A 29 0.26 -2.45 18.91
C HIS A 29 0.73 -3.37 20.03
N ASP A 30 0.37 -3.06 21.28
CA ASP A 30 0.63 -3.99 22.37
C ASP A 30 -0.24 -5.23 22.14
N GLU A 31 0.40 -6.41 22.16
CA GLU A 31 -0.31 -7.69 22.25
C GLU A 31 -1.17 -7.61 23.52
N GLY A 32 -2.47 -7.40 23.36
CA GLY A 32 -3.39 -7.49 24.47
C GLY A 32 -3.16 -8.82 25.18
N ASP A 33 -3.06 -8.78 26.51
CA ASP A 33 -2.98 -9.98 27.35
C ASP A 33 -3.89 -11.07 26.78
N ASP A 34 -3.41 -12.32 26.85
CA ASP A 34 -3.92 -13.63 26.37
C ASP A 34 -5.44 -13.93 26.55
N GLU A 35 -6.27 -12.95 26.92
CA GLU A 35 -7.73 -12.97 26.95
C GLU A 35 -8.37 -12.63 25.59
N SER A 36 -7.56 -12.42 24.54
CA SER A 36 -8.01 -12.36 23.13
C SER A 36 -8.34 -13.75 22.57
N VAL A 37 -8.96 -14.62 23.36
CA VAL A 37 -9.49 -15.90 22.90
C VAL A 37 -10.77 -16.20 23.66
N VAL A 38 -11.90 -16.03 22.97
CA VAL A 38 -12.81 -17.17 22.80
C VAL A 38 -13.45 -17.11 21.40
N PHE A 39 -12.80 -17.76 20.42
CA PHE A 39 -13.57 -18.46 19.40
C PHE A 39 -14.14 -19.71 20.07
N GLY A 40 -15.44 -19.70 20.37
CA GLY A 40 -16.05 -20.80 21.11
C GLY A 40 -17.48 -20.56 21.50
N PHE A 41 -18.06 -21.60 22.10
CA PHE A 41 -19.39 -21.58 22.69
C PHE A 41 -19.27 -21.41 24.21
N ASP A 42 -20.00 -20.47 24.81
CA ASP A 42 -20.19 -20.37 26.26
C ASP A 42 -21.62 -20.80 26.67
N GLU A 43 -21.98 -20.64 27.95
CA GLU A 43 -23.33 -21.00 28.46
C GLU A 43 -24.47 -20.18 27.79
N ASP A 44 -24.15 -19.06 27.13
CA ASP A 44 -25.09 -18.16 26.47
C ASP A 44 -25.06 -18.25 24.92
N GLY A 45 -24.12 -19.00 24.32
CA GLY A 45 -24.12 -19.34 22.91
C GLY A 45 -22.79 -19.12 22.18
N PHE A 46 -22.87 -18.96 20.85
CA PHE A 46 -21.71 -18.75 19.98
C PHE A 46 -21.26 -17.28 20.05
N ARG A 47 -19.97 -17.04 20.36
CA ARG A 47 -19.41 -15.68 20.45
C ARG A 47 -18.32 -15.44 19.39
N TRP A 48 -18.41 -14.27 18.76
CA TRP A 48 -17.36 -13.69 17.92
C TRP A 48 -16.54 -12.72 18.78
N GLY A 49 -15.23 -12.92 18.87
CA GLY A 49 -14.29 -11.98 19.47
C GLY A 49 -13.29 -11.53 18.40
N GLY A 50 -13.34 -10.25 18.02
CA GLY A 50 -12.31 -9.62 17.20
C GLY A 50 -11.23 -9.05 18.11
N ILE A 51 -9.99 -9.07 17.65
CA ILE A 51 -8.92 -8.26 18.24
C ILE A 51 -9.26 -6.82 17.85
N ASP A 52 -9.70 -6.01 18.81
CA ASP A 52 -9.96 -4.59 18.56
C ASP A 52 -8.61 -3.87 18.60
N ILE A 53 -8.01 -3.71 17.42
CA ILE A 53 -6.76 -2.98 17.23
C ILE A 53 -7.16 -1.55 16.81
N PRO A 54 -6.90 -0.52 17.64
CA PRO A 54 -7.35 0.83 17.32
C PRO A 54 -6.74 1.32 16.01
N ALA A 55 -7.59 1.87 15.15
CA ALA A 55 -7.18 2.41 13.86
C ALA A 55 -6.30 3.66 14.03
N VAL A 56 -5.24 3.74 13.24
CA VAL A 56 -4.35 4.92 13.18
C VAL A 56 -4.40 5.52 11.78
N HIS A 57 -4.42 6.86 11.71
CA HIS A 57 -4.38 7.58 10.45
C HIS A 57 -3.24 8.61 10.48
N TYR A 58 -2.35 8.50 9.50
CA TYR A 58 -1.25 9.42 9.30
C TYR A 58 -1.44 10.31 8.07
N THR A 59 -1.10 11.58 8.21
CA THR A 59 -0.83 12.48 7.08
C THR A 59 0.59 12.99 7.23
N ILE A 60 1.47 12.61 6.31
CA ILE A 60 2.91 12.91 6.36
C ILE A 60 3.26 13.76 5.15
N THR A 61 3.90 14.90 5.36
CA THR A 61 4.45 15.74 4.28
C THR A 61 5.97 15.69 4.33
N VAL A 62 6.58 15.28 3.22
CA VAL A 62 8.03 15.16 3.08
C VAL A 62 8.53 16.05 1.94
N PRO A 63 9.83 16.41 1.89
CA PRO A 63 10.41 17.00 0.69
C PRO A 63 10.20 16.07 -0.52
N GLY A 64 9.73 16.60 -1.65
CA GLY A 64 9.37 15.77 -2.81
C GLY A 64 10.50 14.89 -3.34
N THR A 65 11.76 15.30 -3.18
CA THR A 65 12.93 14.51 -3.62
C THR A 65 13.32 13.38 -2.66
N SER A 66 12.60 13.19 -1.56
CA SER A 66 12.91 12.15 -0.57
C SER A 66 12.61 10.77 -1.13
N ALA A 67 13.44 9.79 -0.79
CA ALA A 67 13.04 8.40 -0.92
C ALA A 67 11.98 8.08 0.15
N LEU A 68 10.93 7.35 -0.21
CA LEU A 68 9.88 6.93 0.71
C LEU A 68 9.78 5.40 0.70
N LYS A 69 9.85 4.80 1.88
CA LYS A 69 9.56 3.39 2.11
C LYS A 69 8.35 3.28 3.06
N ILE A 70 7.38 2.46 2.68
CA ILE A 70 6.21 2.14 3.49
C ILE A 70 6.22 0.63 3.70
N ASP A 71 6.33 0.21 4.95
CA ASP A 71 6.16 -1.18 5.38
C ASP A 71 4.87 -1.22 6.21
N ASP A 72 3.86 -1.93 5.72
CA ASP A 72 2.51 -1.96 6.26
C ASP A 72 1.97 -3.40 6.30
N HIS A 73 0.84 -3.61 6.96
CA HIS A 73 0.11 -4.87 6.92
C HIS A 73 -1.25 -4.69 6.25
N GLU A 74 -2.06 -3.74 6.72
CA GLU A 74 -3.39 -3.50 6.17
C GLU A 74 -3.76 -2.02 6.33
N SER A 75 -3.56 -1.25 5.26
CA SER A 75 -3.89 0.17 5.22
C SER A 75 -4.42 0.61 3.85
N THR A 76 -5.10 1.76 3.84
CA THR A 76 -5.23 2.54 2.60
C THR A 76 -4.02 3.47 2.50
N ILE A 77 -3.25 3.34 1.42
CA ILE A 77 -2.01 4.08 1.18
C ILE A 77 -2.22 5.02 0.00
N ASP A 78 -2.11 6.33 0.25
CA ASP A 78 -2.17 7.39 -0.76
C ASP A 78 -0.84 8.15 -0.80
N VAL A 79 -0.14 8.11 -1.94
CA VAL A 79 1.12 8.85 -2.16
C VAL A 79 0.97 9.76 -3.38
N THR A 80 1.35 11.04 -3.24
CA THR A 80 1.25 12.01 -4.33
C THR A 80 2.47 12.95 -4.40
N GLY A 81 2.88 13.30 -5.62
CA GLY A 81 3.83 14.39 -5.88
C GLY A 81 5.27 14.13 -5.45
N LEU A 82 5.66 12.86 -5.37
CA LEU A 82 7.05 12.48 -5.05
C LEU A 82 7.93 12.62 -6.31
N ALA A 83 9.23 12.77 -6.10
CA ALA A 83 10.27 12.80 -7.12
C ALA A 83 11.51 11.98 -6.72
N GLY A 84 11.52 11.43 -5.50
CA GLY A 84 12.41 10.35 -5.09
C GLY A 84 11.74 8.99 -5.24
N PRO A 85 12.51 7.89 -5.14
CA PRO A 85 11.98 6.53 -5.30
C PRO A 85 10.97 6.19 -4.21
N LEU A 86 9.96 5.39 -4.58
CA LEU A 86 8.91 4.89 -3.69
C LEU A 86 8.97 3.37 -3.63
N HIS A 87 9.03 2.81 -2.42
CA HIS A 87 8.86 1.38 -2.16
C HIS A 87 7.71 1.18 -1.18
N ILE A 88 6.74 0.36 -1.55
CA ILE A 88 5.62 -0.05 -0.70
C ILE A 88 5.67 -1.57 -0.55
N ASP A 89 5.66 -2.06 0.68
CA ASP A 89 5.48 -3.45 1.06
C ASP A 89 4.26 -3.50 1.98
N THR A 90 3.22 -4.24 1.59
CA THR A 90 2.01 -4.41 2.41
C THR A 90 1.39 -5.78 2.20
N HIS A 91 0.62 -6.29 3.16
CA HIS A 91 -0.12 -7.52 2.93
C HIS A 91 -1.39 -7.21 2.14
N GLU A 92 -2.21 -6.28 2.64
CA GLU A 92 -3.54 -5.97 2.12
C GLU A 92 -3.83 -4.47 2.10
N GLY A 93 -4.87 -4.11 1.35
CA GLY A 93 -5.41 -2.76 1.33
C GLY A 93 -5.19 -2.03 0.00
N ARG A 94 -5.80 -0.85 -0.13
CA ARG A 94 -5.77 -0.08 -1.38
C ARG A 94 -4.50 0.76 -1.45
N ILE A 95 -3.84 0.71 -2.61
CA ILE A 95 -2.68 1.56 -2.91
C ILE A 95 -3.05 2.53 -4.04
N SER A 96 -2.76 3.81 -3.84
CA SER A 96 -2.97 4.89 -4.81
C SER A 96 -1.72 5.75 -4.90
N VAL A 97 -1.12 5.82 -6.08
CA VAL A 97 0.09 6.62 -6.36
C VAL A 97 -0.19 7.59 -7.51
N ALA A 98 0.10 8.88 -7.30
CA ALA A 98 -0.14 9.90 -8.31
C ALA A 98 1.03 10.88 -8.45
N GLU A 99 1.24 11.42 -9.65
CA GLU A 99 2.20 12.50 -9.92
C GLU A 99 3.64 12.18 -9.47
N GLN A 100 4.02 10.91 -9.55
CA GLN A 100 5.32 10.41 -9.12
C GLN A 100 6.33 10.48 -10.28
N GLN A 101 7.55 10.95 -9.98
CA GLN A 101 8.56 11.30 -11.00
C GLN A 101 9.80 10.38 -10.98
N ALA A 102 9.83 9.41 -10.08
CA ALA A 102 10.88 8.40 -9.98
C ALA A 102 10.29 6.98 -9.88
N GLU A 103 11.16 5.98 -9.74
CA GLU A 103 10.79 4.57 -9.67
C GLU A 103 9.76 4.28 -8.56
N VAL A 104 8.82 3.39 -8.87
CA VAL A 104 7.85 2.82 -7.94
C VAL A 104 8.03 1.30 -7.90
N VAL A 105 8.23 0.77 -6.70
CA VAL A 105 8.23 -0.66 -6.41
C VAL A 105 7.12 -0.95 -5.42
N ILE A 106 6.23 -1.89 -5.74
CA ILE A 106 5.14 -2.34 -4.88
C ILE A 106 5.22 -3.86 -4.76
N ASP A 107 5.34 -4.32 -3.54
CA ASP A 107 5.19 -5.72 -3.15
C ASP A 107 3.89 -5.83 -2.32
N SER A 108 2.94 -6.66 -2.76
CA SER A 108 1.69 -6.90 -2.02
C SER A 108 1.23 -8.35 -1.99
N HIS A 109 0.34 -8.72 -1.07
CA HIS A 109 -0.38 -9.99 -1.17
C HIS A 109 -1.70 -9.79 -1.94
N GLU A 110 -2.60 -8.96 -1.42
CA GLU A 110 -3.93 -8.71 -1.97
C GLU A 110 -4.29 -7.22 -1.94
N SER A 111 -4.00 -6.51 -3.04
CA SER A 111 -4.20 -5.05 -3.09
C SER A 111 -4.78 -4.58 -4.42
N PRO A 112 -5.87 -3.78 -4.40
CA PRO A 112 -6.21 -2.92 -5.52
C PRO A 112 -5.16 -1.81 -5.63
N ILE A 113 -4.54 -1.69 -6.81
CA ILE A 113 -3.44 -0.74 -7.06
C ILE A 113 -3.87 0.24 -8.16
N SER A 114 -3.79 1.54 -7.88
CA SER A 114 -3.98 2.60 -8.87
C SER A 114 -2.73 3.46 -8.98
N ILE A 115 -2.21 3.66 -10.19
CA ILE A 115 -1.06 4.53 -10.46
C ILE A 115 -1.41 5.49 -11.60
N ALA A 116 -1.27 6.80 -11.37
CA ALA A 116 -1.56 7.83 -12.36
C ALA A 116 -0.41 8.82 -12.52
N ASP A 117 -0.17 9.26 -13.76
CA ASP A 117 0.76 10.34 -14.08
C ASP A 117 2.19 10.05 -13.54
N GLN A 118 2.67 8.85 -13.86
CA GLN A 118 3.94 8.29 -13.40
C GLN A 118 5.05 8.55 -14.43
N THR A 119 6.20 9.03 -13.96
CA THR A 119 7.45 9.07 -14.72
C THR A 119 8.51 8.24 -14.00
N GLY A 120 9.23 7.40 -14.74
CA GLY A 120 10.11 6.38 -14.17
C GLY A 120 9.49 4.99 -14.26
N ASP A 121 10.31 4.00 -13.98
CA ASP A 121 9.90 2.59 -14.08
C ASP A 121 8.94 2.22 -12.93
N VAL A 122 8.06 1.26 -13.20
CA VAL A 122 7.11 0.69 -12.23
C VAL A 122 7.33 -0.80 -12.19
N ARG A 123 7.52 -1.34 -10.98
CA ARG A 123 7.52 -2.78 -10.71
C ARG A 123 6.44 -3.10 -9.68
N ILE A 124 5.59 -4.06 -9.99
CA ILE A 124 4.54 -4.56 -9.10
C ILE A 124 4.70 -6.08 -9.01
N ASP A 125 4.85 -6.58 -7.79
CA ASP A 125 4.76 -8.00 -7.46
C ASP A 125 3.57 -8.20 -6.53
N THR A 126 2.58 -9.00 -6.92
CA THR A 126 1.42 -9.28 -6.06
C THR A 126 0.98 -10.74 -6.12
N HIS A 127 0.25 -11.24 -5.11
CA HIS A 127 -0.40 -12.55 -5.24
C HIS A 127 -1.70 -12.41 -6.02
N GLU A 128 -2.57 -11.51 -5.56
CA GLU A 128 -3.80 -11.14 -6.24
C GLU A 128 -3.98 -9.62 -6.32
N GLY A 129 -4.68 -9.13 -7.34
CA GLY A 129 -5.01 -7.71 -7.40
C GLY A 129 -5.59 -7.22 -8.72
N ARG A 130 -6.35 -6.13 -8.62
CA ARG A 130 -6.72 -5.28 -9.77
C ARG A 130 -5.75 -4.11 -9.84
N MET A 131 -5.10 -3.95 -10.99
CA MET A 131 -4.10 -2.93 -11.23
C MET A 131 -4.58 -1.99 -12.33
N GLU A 132 -4.74 -0.72 -12.00
CA GLU A 132 -5.18 0.34 -12.91
C GLU A 132 -4.08 1.40 -13.02
N LEU A 133 -3.42 1.44 -14.17
CA LEU A 133 -2.30 2.34 -14.44
C LEU A 133 -2.66 3.28 -15.59
N ARG A 134 -2.36 4.57 -15.45
CA ARG A 134 -2.61 5.57 -16.50
C ARG A 134 -1.45 6.55 -16.63
N ARG A 135 -1.04 6.83 -17.87
CA ARG A 135 0.04 7.78 -18.21
C ARG A 135 1.35 7.45 -17.51
N VAL A 136 1.83 6.23 -17.75
CA VAL A 136 3.13 5.77 -17.26
C VAL A 136 4.19 6.03 -18.33
N LYS A 137 5.18 6.85 -18.02
CA LYS A 137 6.36 7.14 -18.85
C LYS A 137 7.57 6.40 -18.27
N GLY A 138 7.83 5.22 -18.79
CA GLY A 138 8.81 4.29 -18.23
C GLY A 138 8.45 2.85 -18.53
N ARG A 139 9.27 1.90 -18.08
CA ARG A 139 8.94 0.48 -18.18
C ARG A 139 7.95 0.09 -17.08
N LEU A 140 6.91 -0.66 -17.45
CA LEU A 140 6.00 -1.32 -16.53
C LEU A 140 6.34 -2.81 -16.48
N ALA A 141 6.64 -3.32 -15.29
CA ALA A 141 6.78 -4.75 -15.02
C ALA A 141 5.79 -5.16 -13.93
N VAL A 142 4.99 -6.16 -14.22
CA VAL A 142 3.99 -6.70 -13.29
C VAL A 142 4.13 -8.21 -13.28
N ASP A 143 4.36 -8.77 -12.10
CA ASP A 143 4.40 -10.20 -11.84
C ASP A 143 3.26 -10.51 -10.84
N THR A 144 2.34 -11.42 -11.17
CA THR A 144 1.23 -11.80 -10.28
C THR A 144 0.88 -13.30 -10.34
N HIS A 145 0.19 -13.83 -9.34
CA HIS A 145 -0.42 -15.16 -9.45
C HIS A 145 -1.78 -15.07 -10.14
N GLU A 146 -2.66 -14.23 -9.63
CA GLU A 146 -3.97 -13.93 -10.23
C GLU A 146 -4.12 -12.41 -10.38
N GLY A 147 -4.44 -11.90 -11.57
CA GLY A 147 -4.56 -10.45 -11.68
C GLY A 147 -5.16 -9.89 -12.95
N GLU A 148 -5.76 -8.72 -12.79
CA GLU A 148 -6.25 -7.91 -13.91
C GLU A 148 -5.45 -6.63 -14.01
N LEU A 149 -4.83 -6.41 -15.17
CA LEU A 149 -4.09 -5.19 -15.48
C LEU A 149 -4.84 -4.36 -16.53
N THR A 150 -5.21 -3.14 -16.18
CA THR A 150 -5.62 -2.10 -17.13
C THR A 150 -4.54 -1.03 -17.16
N ALA A 151 -3.82 -0.89 -18.27
CA ALA A 151 -2.77 0.10 -18.44
C ALA A 151 -3.07 1.01 -19.62
N GLU A 152 -3.27 2.30 -19.36
CA GLU A 152 -3.65 3.30 -20.36
C GLU A 152 -2.55 4.32 -20.61
N GLU A 153 -2.40 4.74 -21.86
CA GLU A 153 -1.45 5.79 -22.25
C GLU A 153 0.01 5.47 -21.84
N LEU A 154 0.46 4.23 -21.99
CA LEU A 154 1.84 3.85 -21.72
C LEU A 154 2.82 4.48 -22.73
N ASP A 155 3.92 5.02 -22.24
CA ASP A 155 5.06 5.52 -23.02
C ASP A 155 6.33 4.81 -22.55
N GLY A 156 6.45 3.55 -22.96
CA GLY A 156 7.54 2.65 -22.58
C GLY A 156 7.17 1.18 -22.78
N GLY A 157 8.07 0.28 -22.38
CA GLY A 157 7.86 -1.16 -22.50
C GLY A 157 6.95 -1.70 -21.38
N VAL A 158 6.21 -2.78 -21.67
CA VAL A 158 5.39 -3.49 -20.68
C VAL A 158 5.79 -4.97 -20.62
N ARG A 159 5.86 -5.52 -19.41
CA ARG A 159 5.95 -6.94 -19.10
C ARG A 159 4.85 -7.25 -18.09
N PHE A 160 4.01 -8.23 -18.41
CA PHE A 160 2.97 -8.74 -17.53
C PHE A 160 3.07 -10.25 -17.54
N ASP A 161 3.40 -10.83 -16.39
CA ASP A 161 3.52 -12.27 -16.19
C ASP A 161 2.53 -12.69 -15.10
N THR A 162 1.63 -13.60 -15.45
CA THR A 162 0.62 -14.11 -14.53
C THR A 162 0.40 -15.62 -14.70
N HIS A 163 -0.05 -16.29 -13.63
CA HIS A 163 -0.55 -17.66 -13.73
C HIS A 163 -1.99 -17.68 -14.27
N ASP A 164 -2.88 -16.84 -13.72
CA ASP A 164 -4.23 -16.59 -14.23
C ASP A 164 -4.53 -15.08 -14.28
N GLY A 165 -5.29 -14.62 -15.27
CA GLY A 165 -5.63 -13.20 -15.38
C GLY A 165 -5.68 -12.64 -16.79
N SER A 166 -5.83 -11.32 -16.86
CA SER A 166 -5.94 -10.61 -18.13
C SER A 166 -5.27 -9.24 -18.09
N ALA A 167 -4.86 -8.76 -19.25
CA ALA A 167 -4.29 -7.43 -19.41
C ALA A 167 -4.93 -6.71 -20.60
N GLN A 168 -5.34 -5.46 -20.38
CA GLN A 168 -5.70 -4.51 -21.41
C GLN A 168 -4.69 -3.36 -21.38
N VAL A 169 -3.99 -3.15 -22.50
CA VAL A 169 -2.91 -2.16 -22.59
C VAL A 169 -3.13 -1.24 -23.80
N SER A 170 -2.98 0.07 -23.58
CA SER A 170 -2.88 1.06 -24.65
C SER A 170 -1.63 1.91 -24.50
N PHE A 171 -1.04 2.30 -25.63
CA PHE A 171 0.17 3.10 -25.68
C PHE A 171 -0.15 4.52 -26.11
N ALA A 172 0.51 5.51 -25.49
CA ALA A 172 0.37 6.92 -25.84
C ALA A 172 0.85 7.22 -27.27
N SER A 173 1.88 6.49 -27.72
CA SER A 173 2.31 6.48 -29.12
C SER A 173 2.98 5.15 -29.47
N LEU A 174 2.89 4.74 -30.73
CA LEU A 174 3.65 3.62 -31.27
C LEU A 174 4.85 4.18 -32.03
N SER A 175 6.03 4.17 -31.43
CA SER A 175 7.27 4.42 -32.15
C SER A 175 7.64 3.16 -32.96
N LEU A 176 7.42 3.23 -34.28
CA LEU A 176 7.84 2.23 -35.28
C LEU A 176 9.34 2.27 -35.55
#